data_AF-A0A4R4AXM4-F1
#
_entry.id   AF-A0A4R4AXM4-F1
#
_cell.length_a   1.000
_cell.length_b   1.000
_cell.length_c   1.000
_cell.angle_alpha   90.00
_cell.angle_beta   90.00
_cell.angle_gamma   90.00
#
_symmetry.space_group_name_H-M   'P 1'
#
loop_
_entity.id
_entity.type
_entity.pdbx_description
1 polymer ?
#
loop_
_entity_poly.entity_id
_entity_poly.type
_entity_poly.pdbx_seq_one_letter_code
_entity_poly.pdbx_strand_id
1 'polypeptide(L)'
;MGKARITQYPNLVFVESVLEMLNAPSKEVKRKVSESLFLLNAHGTNNDYLQGRIEKTHRDRIWEMKFKDKSKTEWRILFKKISSKTNPPQYVLLHMFRKTTKPITKRDLDTAERVAKREGF
;
A
#
# COMPACT_ATOMS: atom_id res chain seq x y z
N MET A 1 8.46 15.82 10.97
CA MET A 1 7.47 15.84 9.86
C MET A 1 6.30 14.95 10.27
N GLY A 2 5.07 15.48 10.19
CA GLY A 2 3.88 14.80 10.71
C GLY A 2 3.38 13.72 9.74
N LYS A 3 2.94 12.58 10.29
CA LYS A 3 2.31 11.50 9.53
C LYS A 3 1.00 12.02 8.95
N ALA A 4 0.89 12.08 7.63
CA ALA A 4 -0.31 12.57 6.97
C ALA A 4 -1.42 11.51 6.99
N ARG A 5 -2.56 11.88 7.56
CA ARG A 5 -3.82 11.15 7.42
C ARG A 5 -4.67 11.89 6.40
N ILE A 6 -5.16 11.17 5.40
CA ILE A 6 -6.20 11.71 4.52
C ILE A 6 -7.53 11.50 5.25
N THR A 7 -8.32 12.55 5.44
CA THR A 7 -9.58 12.51 6.20
C THR A 7 -10.56 11.44 5.71
N GLN A 8 -10.50 11.12 4.41
CA GLN A 8 -11.30 10.04 3.78
C GLN A 8 -10.90 8.63 4.23
N TYR A 9 -9.67 8.44 4.73
CA TYR A 9 -9.11 7.12 5.08
C TYR A 9 -8.60 7.11 6.53
N PRO A 10 -9.48 7.13 7.54
CA PRO A 10 -9.10 7.20 8.96
C PRO A 10 -8.24 6.01 9.44
N ASN A 11 -8.31 4.87 8.76
CA ASN A 11 -7.55 3.66 9.09
C ASN A 11 -6.27 3.53 8.27
N LEU A 12 -5.97 4.48 7.38
CA LEU A 12 -4.77 4.48 6.56
C LEU A 12 -3.86 5.67 6.90
N VAL A 13 -2.58 5.37 7.06
CA VAL A 13 -1.52 6.37 7.20
C VAL A 13 -0.67 6.32 5.93
N PHE A 14 -0.39 7.49 5.37
CA PHE A 14 0.40 7.61 4.16
C PHE A 14 1.74 8.24 4.51
N VAL A 15 2.83 7.59 4.11
CA VAL A 15 4.13 8.27 4.09
C VAL A 15 4.18 9.23 2.92
N GLU A 16 4.95 10.30 3.05
CA GLU A 16 5.05 11.39 2.07
C GLU A 16 5.37 10.88 0.66
N SER A 17 6.36 9.99 0.53
CA SER A 17 6.74 9.41 -0.77
C SER A 17 5.61 8.61 -1.44
N VAL A 18 4.64 8.09 -0.68
CA VAL A 18 3.46 7.44 -1.28
C VAL A 18 2.49 8.49 -1.79
N LEU A 19 2.25 9.56 -1.01
CA LEU A 19 1.35 10.65 -1.43
C LEU A 19 1.81 11.30 -2.73
N GLU A 20 3.12 11.58 -2.86
CA GLU A 20 3.73 12.12 -4.08
C GLU A 20 3.47 11.19 -5.29
N MET A 21 3.51 9.88 -5.05
CA MET A 21 3.39 8.86 -6.10
C MET A 21 1.95 8.51 -6.46
N LEU A 22 0.94 8.85 -5.65
CA LEU A 22 -0.46 8.58 -5.97
C LEU A 22 -0.91 9.21 -7.29
N ASN A 23 -0.25 10.30 -7.72
CA ASN A 23 -0.58 11.01 -8.95
C ASN A 23 0.17 10.53 -10.20
N ALA A 24 1.17 9.66 -10.05
CA ALA A 24 1.97 9.17 -11.17
C ALA A 24 1.29 8.15 -12.11
N PRO A 25 0.41 7.24 -11.65
CA PRO A 25 -0.21 6.24 -12.52
C PRO A 25 -1.19 6.80 -13.54
N SER A 26 -1.57 5.98 -14.52
CA SER A 26 -2.67 6.32 -15.44
C SER A 26 -4.01 6.48 -14.72
N LYS A 27 -4.97 7.18 -15.33
CA LYS A 27 -6.31 7.43 -14.75
C LYS A 27 -7.02 6.14 -14.35
N GLU A 28 -6.85 5.07 -15.14
CA GLU A 28 -7.43 3.75 -14.84
C GLU A 28 -6.80 3.14 -13.58
N VAL A 29 -5.47 3.17 -13.47
CA VAL A 29 -4.78 2.67 -12.27
C VAL A 29 -5.12 3.49 -11.04
N LYS A 30 -5.20 4.82 -11.16
CA LYS A 30 -5.64 5.69 -10.06
C LYS A 30 -7.02 5.28 -9.53
N ARG A 31 -7.96 4.94 -10.42
CA ARG A 31 -9.29 4.46 -10.00
C ARG A 31 -9.19 3.16 -9.20
N LYS A 32 -8.43 2.18 -9.71
CA LYS A 32 -8.22 0.90 -9.02
C LYS A 32 -7.51 1.07 -7.67
N VAL A 33 -6.51 1.95 -7.59
CA VAL A 33 -5.83 2.30 -6.34
C VAL A 33 -6.82 2.89 -5.36
N SER A 34 -7.61 3.90 -5.76
CA SER A 34 -8.61 4.53 -4.89
C SER A 34 -9.65 3.52 -4.37
N GLU A 35 -10.18 2.66 -5.24
CA GLU A 35 -11.08 1.56 -4.85
C GLU A 35 -10.41 0.63 -3.83
N SER A 36 -9.16 0.21 -4.06
CA SER A 36 -8.43 -0.67 -3.15
C SER A 36 -8.10 -0.02 -1.81
N LEU A 37 -7.79 1.27 -1.79
CA LEU A 37 -7.57 2.02 -0.55
C LEU A 37 -8.88 2.19 0.24
N PHE A 38 -9.98 2.44 -0.44
CA PHE A 38 -11.31 2.47 0.18
C PHE A 38 -11.64 1.13 0.84
N LEU A 39 -11.46 0.02 0.11
CA LEU A 39 -11.71 -1.33 0.63
C LEU A 39 -10.76 -1.69 1.79
N LEU A 40 -9.47 -1.38 1.68
CA LEU A 40 -8.51 -1.62 2.77
C LEU A 40 -8.88 -0.80 4.02
N ASN A 41 -9.29 0.46 3.84
CA ASN A 41 -9.71 1.32 4.93
C ASN A 41 -10.99 0.83 5.62
N ALA A 42 -11.92 0.21 4.90
CA ALA A 42 -13.20 -0.27 5.42
C ALA A 42 -13.15 -1.70 5.98
N HIS A 43 -12.33 -2.57 5.39
CA HIS A 43 -12.35 -4.02 5.67
C HIS A 43 -11.00 -4.60 6.08
N GLY A 44 -9.93 -3.78 6.14
CA GLY A 44 -8.58 -4.25 6.40
C GLY A 44 -8.11 -5.26 5.34
N THR A 45 -7.26 -6.20 5.72
CA THR A 45 -6.73 -7.24 4.80
C THR A 45 -7.69 -8.43 4.64
N ASN A 46 -9.00 -8.25 4.80
CA ASN A 46 -9.96 -9.32 4.56
C ASN A 46 -10.01 -9.62 3.05
N ASN A 47 -9.69 -10.87 2.69
CA ASN A 47 -9.53 -11.28 1.29
C ASN A 47 -10.89 -11.36 0.55
N ASP A 48 -11.99 -11.56 1.27
CA ASP A 48 -13.33 -11.65 0.68
C ASP A 48 -13.73 -10.33 -0.02
N TYR A 49 -13.29 -9.20 0.55
CA TYR A 49 -13.56 -7.87 0.01
C TYR A 49 -12.47 -7.38 -0.94
N LEU A 50 -11.21 -7.75 -0.69
CA LEU A 50 -10.08 -7.32 -1.52
C LEU A 50 -9.86 -8.22 -2.74
N GLN A 51 -10.58 -9.34 -2.89
CA GLN A 51 -10.63 -10.17 -4.11
C GLN A 51 -9.26 -10.50 -4.72
N GLY A 52 -8.28 -10.85 -3.89
CA GLY A 52 -6.91 -11.14 -4.38
C GLY A 52 -6.12 -9.93 -4.89
N ARG A 53 -6.59 -8.70 -4.66
CA ARG A 53 -5.84 -7.45 -4.95
C ARG A 53 -4.67 -7.24 -3.98
N ILE A 54 -4.64 -8.00 -2.88
CA ILE A 54 -3.55 -8.01 -1.91
C ILE A 54 -2.90 -9.38 -1.81
N GLU A 55 -1.58 -9.39 -1.63
CA GLU A 55 -0.82 -10.59 -1.35
C GLU A 55 0.06 -10.36 -0.10
N LYS A 56 0.17 -11.37 0.76
CA LYS A 56 1.19 -11.35 1.82
C LYS A 56 2.54 -11.58 1.18
N THR A 57 3.49 -10.72 1.52
CA THR A 57 4.88 -10.93 1.12
C THR A 57 5.54 -11.95 2.07
N HIS A 58 6.74 -12.40 1.73
CA HIS A 58 7.52 -13.29 2.62
C HIS A 58 8.08 -12.57 3.85
N ARG A 59 7.99 -11.24 3.94
CA ARG A 59 8.37 -10.47 5.12
C ARG A 59 7.19 -10.35 6.08
N ASP A 60 7.47 -10.51 7.38
CA ASP A 60 6.43 -10.49 8.40
C ASP A 60 5.62 -9.19 8.35
N ARG A 61 4.29 -9.32 8.27
CA ARG A 61 3.32 -8.22 8.29
C ARG A 61 3.51 -7.17 7.19
N ILE A 62 4.15 -7.52 6.07
CA ILE A 62 4.15 -6.67 4.87
C ILE A 62 3.27 -7.31 3.81
N TRP A 63 2.32 -6.52 3.31
CA TRP A 63 1.44 -6.86 2.22
C TRP A 63 1.77 -6.02 0.99
N GLU A 64 1.42 -6.56 -0.17
CA GLU A 64 1.55 -5.92 -1.48
C GLU A 64 0.17 -5.76 -2.11
N MET A 65 -0.12 -4.56 -2.64
CA MET A 65 -1.16 -4.37 -3.64
C MET A 65 -0.55 -4.30 -5.04
N LYS A 66 -1.23 -4.89 -6.02
CA LYS A 66 -0.78 -4.97 -7.41
C LYS A 66 -1.80 -4.35 -8.36
N PHE A 67 -1.35 -3.41 -9.19
CA PHE A 67 -2.20 -2.76 -10.19
C PHE A 67 -1.53 -2.80 -11.56
N LYS A 68 -2.11 -3.54 -12.49
CA LYS A 68 -1.66 -3.52 -13.89
C LYS A 68 -1.97 -2.17 -14.53
N ASP A 69 -0.95 -1.58 -15.15
CA ASP A 69 -1.10 -0.41 -16.02
C ASP A 69 -1.09 -0.87 -17.50
N LYS A 70 -1.13 0.08 -18.44
CA LYS A 70 -0.91 -0.22 -19.86
C LYS A 70 0.48 -0.86 -20.06
N SER A 71 0.57 -1.92 -20.87
CA SER A 71 1.78 -2.72 -21.16
C SER A 71 2.22 -3.69 -20.04
N LYS A 72 3.50 -4.08 -20.00
CA LYS A 72 4.13 -5.00 -19.02
C LYS A 72 4.44 -4.35 -17.67
N THR A 73 3.98 -3.12 -17.44
CA THR A 73 4.26 -2.37 -16.21
C THR A 73 3.12 -2.47 -15.22
N GLU A 74 3.49 -2.63 -13.96
CA GLU A 74 2.56 -2.75 -12.85
C GLU A 74 2.97 -1.82 -11.73
N TRP A 75 2.00 -1.16 -11.09
CA TRP A 75 2.19 -0.37 -9.90
C TRP A 75 2.04 -1.25 -8.67
N ARG A 76 2.95 -1.08 -7.71
CA ARG A 76 2.98 -1.80 -6.45
C ARG A 76 2.85 -0.83 -5.30
N ILE A 77 2.10 -1.23 -4.29
CA ILE A 77 2.04 -0.52 -3.00
C ILE A 77 2.35 -1.53 -1.90
N LEU A 78 3.42 -1.28 -1.14
CA LEU A 78 3.76 -2.04 0.06
C LEU A 78 3.17 -1.36 1.28
N PHE A 79 2.53 -2.14 2.12
CA PHE A 79 1.88 -1.64 3.32
C PHE A 79 1.99 -2.61 4.49
N LYS A 80 1.90 -2.07 5.71
CA LYS A 80 2.06 -2.81 6.96
C LYS A 80 0.93 -2.47 7.92
N LYS A 81 0.52 -3.45 8.72
CA LYS A 81 -0.40 -3.24 9.85
C LYS A 81 0.36 -2.60 11.01
N ILE A 82 -0.14 -1.48 11.52
CA ILE A 82 0.51 -0.69 12.60
C ILE A 82 -0.27 -0.71 13.92
N SER A 83 -1.58 -1.00 13.87
CA SER A 83 -2.40 -1.11 15.07
C SER A 83 -3.59 -2.02 14.81
N SER A 84 -3.90 -2.89 15.78
CA SER A 84 -5.13 -3.69 15.80
C SER A 84 -6.19 -3.11 16.74
N LYS A 85 -5.97 -1.90 17.29
CA LYS A 85 -6.86 -1.29 18.29
C LYS A 85 -8.15 -0.72 17.68
N THR A 86 -8.17 -0.52 16.37
CA THR A 86 -9.35 -0.07 15.62
C THR A 86 -9.96 -1.24 14.86
N ASN A 87 -11.25 -1.13 14.55
CA ASN A 87 -11.94 -2.06 13.66
C ASN A 87 -12.50 -1.30 12.44
N PRO A 88 -11.92 -1.49 11.23
CA PRO A 88 -10.81 -2.38 10.91
C PRO A 88 -9.45 -1.88 11.44
N PRO A 89 -8.40 -2.75 11.46
CA PRO A 89 -7.05 -2.36 11.90
C PRO A 89 -6.48 -1.17 11.12
N GLN A 90 -5.52 -0.46 11.70
CA GLN A 90 -4.81 0.61 11.01
C GLN A 90 -3.62 0.07 10.24
N TYR A 91 -3.43 0.62 9.04
CA TYR A 91 -2.33 0.28 8.14
C TYR A 91 -1.55 1.52 7.74
N VAL A 92 -0.26 1.35 7.47
CA VAL A 92 0.59 2.37 6.85
C VAL A 92 0.98 1.92 5.45
N LEU A 93 0.81 2.80 4.47
CA LEU A 93 1.39 2.63 3.13
C LEU A 93 2.82 3.13 3.16
N LEU A 94 3.78 2.26 2.85
CA LEU A 94 5.21 2.50 3.06
C LEU A 94 5.95 2.86 1.77
N HIS A 95 5.56 2.24 0.65
CA HIS A 95 6.28 2.43 -0.59
C HIS A 95 5.36 2.17 -1.77
N MET A 96 5.32 3.12 -2.71
CA MET A 96 4.63 2.98 -3.98
C MET A 96 5.64 3.13 -5.11
N PHE A 97 5.65 2.18 -6.05
CA PHE A 97 6.62 2.16 -7.13
C PHE A 97 6.09 1.45 -8.36
N ARG A 98 6.70 1.77 -9.51
CA ARG A 98 6.43 1.11 -10.79
C ARG A 98 7.40 -0.05 -10.98
N LYS A 99 6.91 -1.16 -11.49
CA LYS A 99 7.69 -2.37 -11.70
C LYS A 99 7.39 -3.00 -13.05
N THR A 100 8.43 -3.52 -13.71
CA THR A 100 8.34 -4.28 -14.97
C THR A 100 8.56 -5.78 -14.77
N THR A 101 9.12 -6.19 -13.63
CA THR A 101 9.37 -7.59 -13.27
C THR A 101 8.27 -8.14 -12.36
N LYS A 102 7.97 -9.45 -12.50
CA LYS A 102 6.87 -10.10 -11.76
C LYS A 102 7.08 -10.13 -10.23
N PRO A 103 8.22 -10.61 -9.68
CA PRO A 103 8.35 -10.79 -8.23
C PRO A 103 8.81 -9.51 -7.52
N ILE A 104 8.30 -9.27 -6.30
CA ILE A 104 8.92 -8.34 -5.35
C ILE A 104 10.37 -8.76 -5.10
N THR A 105 11.28 -7.78 -5.11
CA THR A 105 12.69 -8.03 -4.75
C THR A 105 12.93 -7.75 -3.28
N LYS A 106 14.01 -8.32 -2.74
CA LYS A 106 14.49 -8.00 -1.39
C LYS A 106 14.69 -6.48 -1.20
N ARG A 107 15.19 -5.78 -2.23
CA ARG A 107 15.42 -4.33 -2.18
C ARG A 107 14.14 -3.52 -1.98
N ASP A 108 13.03 -3.94 -2.58
CA ASP A 108 11.74 -3.24 -2.43
C ASP A 108 11.23 -3.38 -0.99
N LEU A 109 11.37 -4.56 -0.40
CA LEU A 109 10.98 -4.86 0.97
C LEU A 109 11.90 -4.15 1.98
N ASP A 110 13.21 -4.20 1.76
CA ASP A 110 14.18 -3.50 2.61
C ASP A 110 13.94 -1.97 2.58
N THR A 111 13.47 -1.43 1.44
CA THR A 111 13.06 -0.03 1.33
C THR A 111 11.82 0.26 2.17
N ALA A 112 10.78 -0.58 2.07
CA ALA A 112 9.59 -0.43 2.89
C ALA A 112 9.88 -0.56 4.40
N GLU A 113 10.72 -1.51 4.81
CA GLU A 113 11.15 -1.67 6.20
C GLU A 113 11.96 -0.47 6.70
N ARG A 114 12.86 0.06 5.87
CA ARG A 114 13.63 1.26 6.21
C ARG A 114 12.72 2.46 6.43
N VAL A 115 11.72 2.64 5.56
CA VAL A 115 10.71 3.70 5.71
C VAL A 115 9.91 3.48 7.00
N ALA A 116 9.42 2.26 7.25
CA ALA A 116 8.71 1.96 8.50
C ALA A 116 9.53 2.31 9.75
N LYS A 117 10.81 1.93 9.79
CA LYS A 117 11.71 2.25 10.90
C LYS A 117 11.95 3.76 11.03
N ARG A 118 12.23 4.46 9.92
CA ARG A 118 12.48 5.90 9.90
C ARG A 118 11.30 6.70 10.42
N GLU A 119 10.09 6.29 10.05
CA GLU A 119 8.84 6.95 10.44
C GLU A 119 8.27 6.43 11.78
N GLY A 120 8.92 5.44 12.41
CA GLY A 120 8.51 4.87 13.70
C GLY A 120 7.19 4.07 13.65
N PHE A 121 7.16 3.00 12.84
CA PHE A 121 6.04 2.05 12.68
C PHE A 121 6.44 0.58 12.85
#